data_AF-A0A0B1SML0-F1
#
_entry.id   AF-A0A0B1SML0-F1
#
_cell.length_a   1.000
_cell.length_b   1.000
_cell.length_c   1.000
_cell.angle_alpha   90.00
_cell.angle_beta   90.00
_cell.angle_gamma   90.00
#
_symmetry.space_group_name_H-M   'P 1'
#
loop_
_entity.id
_entity.type
_entity.pdbx_description
1 polymer ?
#
loop_
_entity_poly.entity_id
_entity_poly.type
_entity_poly.pdbx_seq_one_letter_code
_entity_poly.pdbx_strand_id
1 'polypeptide(L)'
;MQLNQGDVISWWIVGNRNFGFGFFLAQNEEEEDFTVMDQMVPTFPWMPGPTITPLEGKIVIAEDGMYKFWISNERSWWSTLTVQLQVDVTEKAGDMSNST
;
A
#
# COMPACT_ATOMS: atom_id res chain seq x y z
N MET A 1 6.26 -4.56 -4.01
CA MET A 1 7.21 -4.69 -2.90
C MET A 1 7.14 -6.10 -2.39
N GLN A 2 8.25 -6.83 -2.43
CA GLN A 2 8.31 -8.17 -1.87
C GLN A 2 8.28 -8.07 -0.34
N LEU A 3 7.37 -8.77 0.33
CA LEU A 3 7.28 -8.85 1.79
C LEU A 3 7.13 -10.31 2.23
N ASN A 4 7.58 -10.59 3.45
CA ASN A 4 7.51 -11.92 4.06
C ASN A 4 6.49 -11.94 5.20
N GLN A 5 5.97 -13.12 5.48
CA GLN A 5 5.06 -13.39 6.58
C GLN A 5 5.68 -12.92 7.90
N GLY A 6 4.90 -12.11 8.62
CA GLY A 6 5.31 -11.54 9.90
C GLY A 6 6.01 -10.20 9.79
N ASP A 7 6.36 -9.73 8.59
CA ASP A 7 6.79 -8.35 8.39
C ASP A 7 5.68 -7.40 8.83
N VAL A 8 6.08 -6.23 9.31
CA VAL A 8 5.15 -5.18 9.70
C VAL A 8 5.31 -4.03 8.73
N ILE A 9 4.25 -3.74 7.98
CA ILE A 9 4.20 -2.58 7.10
C ILE A 9 3.38 -1.49 7.79
N SER A 10 3.91 -0.27 7.78
CA SER A 10 3.17 0.94 8.12
C SER A 10 3.32 1.95 7.02
N TRP A 11 2.30 2.78 6.84
CA TRP A 11 2.32 3.85 5.87
C TRP A 11 1.60 5.07 6.39
N TRP A 12 2.00 6.23 5.85
CA TRP A 12 1.18 7.42 5.90
C TRP A 12 1.09 8.05 4.50
N ILE A 13 -0.07 8.59 4.18
CA ILE A 13 -0.35 9.16 2.86
C ILE A 13 -1.07 10.51 2.99
N VAL A 14 -0.62 11.47 2.19
CA VAL A 14 -1.31 12.75 1.98
C VAL A 14 -1.52 13.01 0.50
N GLY A 15 -2.67 13.57 0.17
CA GLY A 15 -3.03 13.99 -1.19
C GLY A 15 -3.52 15.43 -1.20
N ASN A 16 -3.19 16.18 -2.25
CA ASN A 16 -3.66 17.55 -2.43
C ASN A 16 -5.11 17.65 -2.97
N ARG A 17 -5.73 16.53 -3.33
CA ARG A 17 -7.06 16.40 -3.95
C ARG A 17 -7.68 15.06 -3.57
N ASN A 18 -8.87 14.77 -4.09
CA ASN A 18 -9.47 13.45 -4.00
C ASN A 18 -8.62 12.41 -4.74
N PHE A 19 -8.46 11.23 -4.13
CA PHE A 19 -7.72 10.12 -4.73
C PHE A 19 -8.32 8.77 -4.32
N GLY A 20 -8.10 7.76 -5.16
CA GLY A 20 -8.31 6.37 -4.79
C GLY A 20 -7.08 5.82 -4.06
N PHE A 21 -7.29 4.96 -3.08
CA PHE A 21 -6.23 4.28 -2.35
C PHE A 21 -6.59 2.82 -2.06
N GLY A 22 -5.60 1.95 -2.14
CA GLY A 22 -5.71 0.57 -1.67
C GLY A 22 -4.33 -0.08 -1.50
N PHE A 23 -4.32 -1.20 -0.79
CA PHE A 23 -3.13 -2.00 -0.55
C PHE A 23 -3.49 -3.47 -0.79
N PHE A 24 -2.70 -4.13 -1.64
CA PHE A 24 -3.06 -5.40 -2.25
C PHE A 24 -1.88 -6.37 -2.25
N LEU A 25 -2.18 -7.67 -2.28
CA LEU A 25 -1.25 -8.73 -2.66
C LEU A 25 -1.51 -9.12 -4.12
N ALA A 26 -0.46 -9.07 -4.93
CA ALA A 26 -0.51 -9.45 -6.33
C ALA A 26 -0.36 -10.97 -6.48
N GLN A 27 -1.13 -11.55 -7.41
CA GLN A 27 -1.04 -12.97 -7.76
C GLN A 27 0.29 -13.34 -8.44
N ASN A 28 0.92 -12.35 -9.10
CA ASN A 28 2.22 -12.46 -9.75
C ASN A 28 2.92 -11.08 -9.77
N GLU A 29 4.21 -11.04 -10.13
CA GLU A 29 5.00 -9.81 -10.11
C GLU A 29 4.54 -8.76 -11.13
N GLU A 30 4.02 -9.20 -12.28
CA GLU A 30 3.62 -8.35 -13.41
C GLU A 30 2.19 -7.82 -13.29
N GLU A 31 1.40 -8.29 -12.33
CA GLU A 31 -0.01 -7.93 -12.20
C GLU A 31 -0.20 -6.43 -11.92
N GLU A 32 -1.00 -5.75 -12.72
CA GLU A 32 -1.30 -4.32 -12.55
C GLU A 32 -2.79 -4.06 -12.32
N ASP A 33 -3.65 -5.04 -12.58
CA ASP A 33 -5.08 -4.93 -12.38
C ASP A 33 -5.44 -5.14 -10.91
N PHE A 34 -5.66 -4.03 -10.20
CA PHE A 34 -6.05 -4.06 -8.79
C PHE A 34 -7.39 -4.76 -8.53
N THR A 35 -8.22 -5.00 -9.56
CA THR A 35 -9.53 -5.66 -9.40
C THR A 35 -9.41 -7.18 -9.24
N VAL A 36 -8.26 -7.76 -9.62
CA VAL A 36 -7.98 -9.20 -9.48
C VAL A 36 -7.01 -9.51 -8.33
N MET A 37 -6.35 -8.49 -7.77
CA MET A 37 -5.46 -8.65 -6.62
C MET A 37 -6.22 -8.84 -5.30
N ASP A 38 -5.59 -9.50 -4.34
CA ASP A 38 -6.18 -9.72 -3.02
C ASP A 38 -6.08 -8.45 -2.17
N GLN A 39 -7.22 -7.99 -1.64
CA GLN A 39 -7.29 -6.77 -0.84
C GLN A 39 -6.79 -7.03 0.58
N MET A 40 -5.74 -6.30 0.99
CA MET A 40 -5.16 -6.41 2.34
C MET A 40 -5.83 -5.45 3.32
N VAL A 41 -6.28 -4.30 2.83
CA VAL A 41 -7.11 -3.35 3.56
C VAL A 41 -8.29 -2.94 2.68
N PRO A 42 -9.40 -2.43 3.25
CA PRO A 42 -10.49 -1.91 2.45
C PRO A 42 -9.97 -0.92 1.41
N THR A 43 -10.29 -1.17 0.15
CA THR A 43 -10.00 -0.22 -0.93
C THR A 43 -10.94 0.97 -0.78
N PHE A 44 -10.40 2.18 -0.86
CA PHE A 44 -11.16 3.41 -0.86
C PHE A 44 -11.05 4.04 -2.25
N PRO A 45 -12.00 3.77 -3.17
CA PRO A 45 -12.00 4.38 -4.51
C PRO A 45 -12.14 5.91 -4.47
N TRP A 46 -12.58 6.45 -3.33
CA TRP A 46 -12.74 7.86 -3.12
C TRP A 46 -12.41 8.24 -1.68
N MET A 47 -11.19 8.73 -1.48
CA MET A 47 -10.82 9.43 -0.27
C MET A 47 -10.95 10.94 -0.51
N PRO A 48 -11.64 11.67 0.38
CA PRO A 48 -11.77 13.11 0.26
C PRO A 48 -10.42 13.78 0.55
N GLY A 49 -10.00 14.67 -0.34
CA GLY A 49 -8.85 15.54 -0.12
C GLY A 49 -9.20 17.02 -0.33
N PRO A 50 -8.26 17.95 -0.08
CA PRO A 50 -6.90 17.70 0.39
C PRO A 50 -6.87 17.13 1.82
N THR A 51 -5.95 16.20 2.07
CA THR A 51 -5.73 15.67 3.42
C THR A 51 -4.97 16.71 4.25
N ILE A 52 -5.61 17.23 5.30
CA ILE A 52 -4.95 18.13 6.27
C ILE A 52 -4.08 17.31 7.24
N THR A 53 -4.51 16.09 7.55
CA THR A 53 -3.80 15.13 8.38
C THR A 53 -3.49 13.88 7.54
N PRO A 54 -2.29 13.31 7.66
CA PRO A 54 -1.96 12.03 7.04
C PRO A 54 -2.98 10.94 7.35
N LEU A 55 -3.32 10.15 6.34
CA LEU A 55 -4.04 8.90 6.54
C LEU A 55 -3.01 7.82 6.80
N GLU A 56 -3.14 7.13 7.94
CA GLU A 56 -2.14 6.18 8.42
C GLU A 56 -2.73 4.78 8.49
N GLY A 57 -1.89 3.78 8.23
CA GLY A 57 -2.25 2.38 8.36
C GLY A 57 -1.05 1.55 8.79
N LYS A 58 -1.34 0.43 9.45
CA LYS A 58 -0.34 -0.54 9.89
C LYS A 58 -0.95 -1.92 9.86
N ILE A 59 -0.28 -2.86 9.20
CA ILE A 59 -0.70 -4.27 9.19
C ILE A 59 0.49 -5.20 9.36
N VAL A 60 0.20 -6.41 9.83
CA VAL A 60 1.16 -7.53 9.84
C VAL A 60 0.91 -8.36 8.58
N ILE A 61 1.97 -8.68 7.86
CA ILE A 61 1.92 -9.47 6.65
C ILE A 61 1.59 -10.93 7.00
N ALA A 62 0.50 -11.44 6.42
CA ALA A 62 -0.01 -12.77 6.72
C ALA A 62 0.67 -13.86 5.89
N GLU A 63 1.13 -13.52 4.68
CA GLU A 63 1.72 -14.44 3.72
C GLU A 63 2.79 -13.76 2.87
N ASP A 64 3.76 -14.55 2.40
CA ASP A 64 4.84 -14.09 1.54
C ASP A 64 4.29 -13.68 0.17
N GLY A 65 4.78 -12.57 -0.38
CA GLY A 65 4.43 -12.23 -1.75
C GLY A 65 4.70 -10.79 -2.17
N MET A 66 4.14 -10.44 -3.33
CA MET A 66 4.33 -9.15 -3.97
C MET A 66 3.21 -8.18 -3.62
N TYR A 67 3.47 -7.25 -2.70
CA TYR A 67 2.48 -6.28 -2.25
C TYR A 67 2.54 -4.98 -3.04
N LYS A 68 1.39 -4.37 -3.33
CA LYS A 68 1.28 -3.17 -4.15
C LYS A 68 0.34 -2.15 -3.51
N PHE A 69 0.76 -0.88 -3.51
CA PHE A 69 -0.13 0.24 -3.25
C PHE A 69 -0.75 0.70 -4.56
N TRP A 70 -2.06 0.89 -4.55
CA TRP A 70 -2.79 1.48 -5.66
C TRP A 70 -3.17 2.91 -5.30
N ILE A 71 -2.84 3.85 -6.19
CA ILE A 71 -3.20 5.26 -6.08
C ILE A 71 -3.87 5.65 -7.39
N SER A 72 -5.10 6.16 -7.33
CA SER A 72 -5.85 6.52 -8.54
C SER A 72 -6.26 7.98 -8.60
N ASN A 73 -6.07 8.57 -9.79
CA ASN A 73 -6.53 9.91 -10.15
C ASN A 73 -7.86 9.89 -10.94
N GLU A 74 -8.57 8.76 -10.98
CA GLU A 74 -9.82 8.59 -11.74
C GLU A 74 -10.98 9.48 -11.30
N ARG A 75 -10.79 10.40 -10.35
CA ARG A 75 -11.81 11.34 -9.89
C ARG A 75 -11.37 12.80 -9.94
N SER A 76 -10.16 13.11 -10.41
CA SER A 76 -9.70 14.49 -10.64
C SER A 76 -9.30 14.70 -12.11
N TRP A 77 -10.22 14.41 -13.04
CA TRP A 77 -9.99 14.39 -14.50
C TRP A 77 -9.40 15.67 -15.10
N TRP A 78 -9.60 16.81 -14.45
CA TRP A 78 -9.13 18.12 -14.94
C TRP A 78 -7.93 18.65 -14.15
N SER A 79 -7.30 17.82 -13.32
CA SER A 79 -6.25 18.27 -12.42
C SER A 79 -5.20 17.20 -12.16
N THR A 80 -3.96 17.66 -11.99
CA THR A 80 -2.89 16.82 -11.47
C THR A 80 -3.14 16.53 -10.00
N LEU A 81 -3.15 15.25 -9.65
CA LEU A 81 -3.08 14.76 -8.28
C LEU A 81 -1.60 14.68 -7.87
N THR A 82 -1.28 15.22 -6.69
CA THR A 82 0.01 15.01 -6.05
C THR A 82 -0.23 14.26 -4.75
N VAL A 83 0.46 13.11 -4.61
CA VAL A 83 0.42 12.28 -3.41
C VAL A 83 1.83 12.18 -2.86
N GLN A 84 1.96 12.30 -1.54
CA GLN A 84 3.15 11.87 -0.82
C GLN A 84 2.77 10.64 -0.01
N LEU A 85 3.54 9.57 -0.20
CA LEU A 85 3.38 8.30 0.46
C LEU A 85 4.73 7.95 1.09
N GLN A 86 4.73 7.71 2.40
CA GLN A 86 5.84 7.07 3.09
C GLN A 86 5.39 5.67 3.47
N VAL A 87 6.28 4.70 3.26
CA VAL A 87 6.09 3.31 3.63
C VAL A 87 7.31 2.89 4.44
N ASP A 88 7.06 2.38 5.64
CA ASP A 88 8.07 1.83 6.52
C ASP A 88 7.80 0.33 6.67
N VAL A 89 8.85 -0.48 6.47
CA VAL A 89 8.80 -1.93 6.66
C VAL A 89 9.71 -2.27 7.83
N THR A 90 9.16 -2.96 8.82
CA THR A 90 9.93 -3.55 9.92
C THR A 90 9.93 -5.05 9.75
N GLU A 91 11.09 -5.58 9.35
CA GLU A 91 11.30 -7.01 9.25
C GLU A 91 11.24 -7.65 10.64
N LYS A 92 10.61 -8.83 10.72
CA LYS A 92 10.65 -9.60 11.95
C LYS A 92 12.07 -10.15 12.13
N ALA A 93 12.72 -9.82 13.25
CA ALA A 93 14.03 -10.37 13.62
C ALA A 93 13.91 -11.89 13.86
N GLY A 94 14.05 -12.68 12.79
CA GLY A 94 13.73 -14.10 12.81
C GLY A 94 14.56 -15.00 11.89
N ASP A 95 15.61 -14.48 11.23
CA ASP A 95 16.53 -15.28 10.41
C ASP A 95 18.00 -14.81 10.52
N MET A 96 18.46 -14.54 11.74
CA MET A 96 19.90 -14.45 12.08
C MET A 96 20.39 -15.73 12.76
N SER A 97 19.99 -16.90 12.26
CA SER A 97 20.61 -18.18 12.64
C SER A 97 20.57 -19.18 11.50
N ASN A 98 21.53 -19.09 10.58
CA ASN A 98 22.37 -20.22 10.14
C ASN A 98 23.03 -19.92 8.79
N SER A 99 24.22 -19.33 8.85
CA SER A 99 25.27 -19.57 7.86
C SER A 99 26.57 -19.71 8.63
N THR A 100 26.87 -20.94 9.08
CA THR A 100 28.22 -21.37 9.48
C THR A 100 28.84 -22.11 8.32
#